data_AF-A0A536TSC9-F1
#
_entry.id   AF-A0A536TSC9-F1
#
_cell.length_a   1.000
_cell.length_b   1.000
_cell.length_c   1.000
_cell.angle_alpha   90.00
_cell.angle_beta   90.00
_cell.angle_gamma   90.00
#
_symmetry.space_group_name_H-M   'P 1'
#
loop_
_entity.id
_entity.type
_entity.pdbx_description
1 polymer ?
#
loop_
_entity_poly.entity_id
_entity_poly.type
_entity_poly.pdbx_seq_one_letter_code
_entity_poly.pdbx_strand_id
1 'polypeptide(L)'
;FATKMNDARERLALLAVPARSLEPGSYRAYLTPSAMEEIAGMLCWGGFSGRALATRQSCLFRVQDGEAAFDPSVGFTENTVDGVAPAFQGEGFTRPAAVPLVREGRLVGSLVSPRTAKEYALATNGANAAEMPESLDMAGGELSASDALAVLDSGLYIG
;
A
#
# COMPACT_ATOMS: atom_id res chain seq x y z
N PHE A 1 1.73 -6.59 24.80
CA PHE A 1 0.29 -6.82 25.01
C PHE A 1 -0.34 -5.71 25.85
N ALA A 2 0.23 -5.37 27.02
CA ALA A 2 -0.29 -4.30 27.89
C ALA A 2 -0.47 -2.95 27.18
N THR A 3 0.52 -2.48 26.41
CA THR A 3 0.42 -1.21 25.65
C THR A 3 -0.76 -1.19 24.71
N LYS A 4 -0.92 -2.22 23.85
CA LYS A 4 -2.08 -2.32 22.94
C LYS A 4 -3.43 -2.29 23.67
N MET A 5 -3.51 -2.87 24.87
CA MET A 5 -4.72 -2.83 25.70
C MET A 5 -4.97 -1.46 26.32
N ASN A 6 -3.92 -0.74 26.70
CA ASN A 6 -4.05 0.63 27.18
C ASN A 6 -4.51 1.56 26.06
N ASP A 7 -3.88 1.49 24.88
CA ASP A 7 -4.27 2.28 23.70
C ASP A 7 -5.75 2.04 23.34
N ALA A 8 -6.20 0.78 23.38
CA ALA A 8 -7.59 0.43 23.12
C ALA A 8 -8.56 1.05 24.16
N ARG A 9 -8.18 1.09 25.44
CA ARG A 9 -8.99 1.74 26.48
C ARG A 9 -9.07 3.24 26.30
N GLU A 10 -7.96 3.89 25.93
CA GLU A 10 -7.93 5.33 25.65
C GLU A 10 -8.83 5.66 24.45
N ARG A 11 -8.74 4.89 23.36
CA ARG A 11 -9.61 5.06 22.19
C ARG A 11 -11.09 4.83 22.52
N LEU A 12 -11.39 3.83 23.36
CA LEU A 12 -12.75 3.58 23.81
C LEU A 12 -13.35 4.78 24.57
N ALA A 13 -12.54 5.46 25.39
CA ALA A 13 -13.00 6.66 26.09
C ALA A 13 -13.36 7.80 25.12
N LEU A 14 -12.69 7.91 23.98
CA LEU A 14 -13.01 8.91 22.95
C LEU A 14 -14.36 8.65 22.28
N LEU A 15 -14.82 7.40 22.18
CA LEU A 15 -16.13 7.06 21.61
C LEU A 15 -17.31 7.53 22.48
N ALA A 16 -17.07 7.82 23.76
CA ALA A 16 -18.08 8.39 24.65
C ALA A 16 -18.23 9.92 24.50
N VAL A 17 -17.31 10.58 23.78
CA VAL A 17 -17.38 12.02 23.52
C VAL A 17 -18.49 12.28 22.50
N PRO A 18 -19.36 13.28 22.70
CA PRO A 18 -20.39 13.64 21.72
C PRO A 18 -19.77 13.90 20.34
N ALA A 19 -20.31 13.24 19.32
CA ALA A 19 -19.87 13.41 17.95
C ALA A 19 -19.99 14.88 17.53
N ARG A 20 -18.95 15.39 16.86
CA ARG A 20 -18.95 16.73 16.27
C ARG A 20 -19.24 16.60 14.79
N SER A 21 -20.20 17.39 14.30
CA SER A 21 -20.40 17.54 12.85
C SER A 21 -19.26 18.37 12.28
N LEU A 22 -18.71 17.91 11.15
CA LEU A 22 -17.69 18.64 10.40
C LEU A 22 -18.35 19.21 9.14
N GLU A 23 -18.04 20.46 8.82
CA GLU A 23 -18.43 21.04 7.54
C GLU A 23 -17.61 20.41 6.41
N PRO A 24 -18.16 20.24 5.20
CA PRO A 24 -17.38 19.78 4.05
C PRO A 24 -16.18 20.69 3.79
N GLY A 25 -15.00 20.10 3.60
CA GLY A 25 -13.77 20.87 3.41
C GLY A 25 -12.52 20.01 3.33
N SER A 26 -11.37 20.68 3.20
CA SER A 26 -10.06 20.03 3.27
C SER A 26 -9.55 20.07 4.70
N TYR A 27 -9.22 18.90 5.24
CA TYR A 27 -8.64 18.76 6.57
C TYR A 27 -7.32 18.05 6.45
N ARG A 28 -6.33 18.50 7.22
CA ARG A 28 -5.13 17.71 7.42
C ARG A 28 -5.51 16.43 8.14
N ALA A 29 -5.06 15.29 7.62
CA ALA A 29 -5.39 13.99 8.19
C ALA A 29 -4.11 13.21 8.51
N TYR A 30 -4.12 12.54 9.65
CA TYR A 30 -3.19 11.48 9.97
C TYR A 30 -3.92 10.15 9.84
N LEU A 31 -3.44 9.30 8.94
CA LEU A 31 -3.94 7.94 8.75
C LEU A 31 -3.06 6.99 9.56
N THR A 32 -3.67 6.24 10.46
CA THR A 32 -2.97 5.13 11.12
C THR A 32 -2.55 4.05 10.11
N PRO A 33 -1.60 3.16 10.47
CA PRO A 33 -1.23 2.04 9.61
C PRO A 33 -2.43 1.20 9.15
N SER A 34 -3.42 0.95 10.02
CA SER A 34 -4.64 0.21 9.67
C SER A 34 -5.55 0.97 8.71
N ALA A 35 -5.73 2.28 8.88
CA ALA A 35 -6.47 3.08 7.90
C ALA A 35 -5.75 3.15 6.55
N MET A 36 -4.42 3.21 6.56
CA MET A 36 -3.61 3.22 5.35
C MET A 36 -3.64 1.86 4.63
N GLU A 37 -3.76 0.75 5.37
CA GLU A 37 -3.95 -0.59 4.80
C GLU A 37 -5.15 -0.65 3.87
N GLU A 38 -6.29 -0.06 4.24
CA GLU A 38 -7.48 -0.05 3.39
C GLU A 38 -7.24 0.69 2.06
N ILE A 39 -6.51 1.81 2.11
CA ILE A 39 -6.16 2.58 0.91
C ILE A 39 -5.15 1.81 0.05
N ALA A 40 -4.11 1.25 0.66
CA ALA A 40 -3.12 0.44 -0.04
C ALA A 40 -3.75 -0.82 -0.66
N GLY A 41 -4.73 -1.42 0.03
CA GLY A 41 -5.51 -2.56 -0.43
C GLY A 41 -6.25 -2.30 -1.73
N MET A 42 -6.75 -1.07 -1.94
CA MET A 42 -7.34 -0.68 -3.24
C MET A 42 -6.31 -0.73 -4.38
N LEU A 43 -5.04 -0.41 -4.12
CA LEU A 43 -3.97 -0.49 -5.13
C LEU A 43 -3.64 -1.94 -5.49
N CYS A 44 -3.86 -2.88 -4.58
CA CYS A 44 -3.63 -4.30 -4.84
C CYS A 44 -4.54 -4.86 -5.94
N TRP A 45 -5.66 -4.20 -6.24
CA TRP A 45 -6.63 -4.63 -7.25
C TRP A 45 -6.20 -4.20 -8.65
N GLY A 46 -5.11 -4.79 -9.13
CA GLY A 46 -4.59 -4.56 -10.47
C GLY A 46 -3.78 -3.26 -10.64
N GLY A 47 -3.60 -2.45 -9.59
CA GLY A 47 -2.75 -1.25 -9.65
C GLY A 47 -1.32 -1.58 -10.07
N PHE A 48 -0.74 -2.64 -9.51
CA PHE A 48 0.62 -3.11 -9.82
C PHE A 48 0.67 -4.26 -10.83
N SER A 49 -0.45 -4.65 -11.43
CA SER A 49 -0.48 -5.75 -12.41
C SER A 49 0.22 -5.34 -13.70
N GLY A 50 1.20 -6.13 -14.12
CA GLY A 50 1.90 -5.93 -15.39
C GLY A 50 0.96 -5.97 -16.58
N ARG A 51 -0.03 -6.87 -16.56
CA ARG A 51 -1.09 -6.93 -17.56
C ARG A 51 -1.95 -5.66 -17.56
N ALA A 52 -2.44 -5.23 -16.40
CA ALA A 52 -3.29 -4.04 -16.30
C ALA A 52 -2.56 -2.76 -16.70
N LEU A 53 -1.25 -2.68 -16.46
CA LEU A 53 -0.40 -1.59 -16.94
C LEU A 53 -0.25 -1.67 -18.48
N ALA A 54 0.05 -2.86 -19.03
CA ALA A 54 0.17 -3.05 -20.47
C ALA A 54 -1.13 -2.74 -21.25
N THR A 55 -2.29 -2.99 -20.64
CA THR A 55 -3.61 -2.72 -21.24
C THR A 55 -4.20 -1.36 -20.86
N ARG A 56 -3.49 -0.54 -20.07
CA ARG A 56 -3.96 0.77 -19.55
C ARG A 56 -5.26 0.67 -18.73
N GLN A 57 -5.44 -0.43 -18.02
CA GLN A 57 -6.55 -0.70 -17.10
C GLN A 57 -6.18 -0.52 -15.62
N SER A 58 -4.89 -0.38 -15.30
CA SER A 58 -4.44 -0.07 -13.95
C SER A 58 -4.87 1.34 -13.52
N CYS A 59 -5.28 1.50 -12.26
CA CYS A 59 -5.51 2.83 -11.67
C CYS A 59 -4.24 3.70 -11.60
N LEU A 60 -3.07 3.11 -11.83
CA LEU A 60 -1.76 3.77 -11.81
C LEU A 60 -1.21 4.08 -13.21
N PHE A 61 -1.98 3.91 -14.29
CA PHE A 61 -1.48 4.17 -15.65
C PHE A 61 -0.93 5.59 -15.84
N ARG A 62 -1.53 6.61 -15.18
CA ARG A 62 -1.03 7.99 -15.23
C ARG A 62 0.32 8.16 -14.53
N VAL A 63 0.59 7.36 -13.50
CA VAL A 63 1.91 7.31 -12.86
C VAL A 63 2.92 6.65 -13.79
N GLN A 64 2.51 5.59 -14.51
CA GLN A 64 3.34 4.91 -15.50
C GLN A 64 3.74 5.83 -16.66
N ASP A 65 2.80 6.64 -17.15
CA ASP A 65 3.05 7.60 -18.24
C ASP A 65 3.79 8.87 -17.76
N GLY A 66 4.02 9.00 -16.45
CA GLY A 66 4.67 10.17 -15.85
C GLY A 66 3.79 11.42 -15.75
N GLU A 67 2.50 11.32 -16.06
CA GLU A 67 1.51 12.39 -15.90
C GLU A 67 1.14 12.66 -14.44
N ALA A 68 1.37 11.69 -13.57
CA ALA A 68 1.18 11.78 -12.13
C ALA A 68 2.37 11.15 -11.39
N ALA A 69 2.47 11.43 -10.10
CA ALA A 69 3.40 10.77 -9.19
C ALA A 69 2.77 10.71 -7.80
N PHE A 70 3.19 9.73 -7.00
CA PHE A 70 2.99 9.80 -5.57
C PHE A 70 3.93 10.86 -4.97
N ASP A 71 3.72 11.19 -3.70
CA ASP A 71 4.74 11.92 -2.95
C ASP A 71 6.06 11.13 -2.93
N PRO A 72 7.24 11.79 -3.01
CA PRO A 72 8.54 11.11 -3.00
C PRO A 72 8.78 10.21 -1.79
N SER A 73 8.11 10.46 -0.66
CA SER A 73 8.20 9.61 0.53
C SER A 73 7.47 8.27 0.39
N VAL A 74 6.60 8.13 -0.63
CA VAL A 74 5.84 6.90 -0.85
C VAL A 74 6.70 5.86 -1.59
N GLY A 75 6.83 4.70 -0.98
CA GLY A 75 7.46 3.52 -1.57
C GLY A 75 6.65 2.26 -1.28
N PHE A 76 6.55 1.39 -2.27
CA PHE A 76 5.85 0.11 -2.17
C PHE A 76 6.71 -1.02 -2.72
N THR A 77 6.71 -2.15 -2.03
CA THR A 77 7.43 -3.37 -2.41
C THR A 77 6.53 -4.58 -2.17
N GLU A 78 6.48 -5.52 -3.10
CA GLU A 78 6.00 -6.88 -2.77
C GLU A 78 7.13 -7.57 -1.99
N ASN A 79 7.01 -7.67 -0.67
CA ASN A 79 8.05 -8.22 0.21
C ASN A 79 7.75 -9.68 0.54
N THR A 80 8.30 -10.60 -0.26
CA THR A 80 8.06 -12.05 -0.11
C THR A 80 8.89 -12.66 1.02
N VAL A 81 10.03 -12.07 1.38
CA VAL A 81 10.94 -12.63 2.40
C VAL A 81 10.49 -12.33 3.83
N ASP A 82 10.08 -11.10 4.13
CA ASP A 82 9.60 -10.71 5.46
C ASP A 82 8.08 -10.82 5.58
N GLY A 83 7.40 -11.04 4.46
CA GLY A 83 5.96 -11.26 4.39
C GLY A 83 5.54 -12.66 4.85
N VAL A 84 4.23 -12.89 4.80
CA VAL A 84 3.63 -14.20 5.12
C VAL A 84 3.37 -15.05 3.88
N ALA A 85 3.58 -14.48 2.69
CA ALA A 85 3.36 -15.16 1.42
C ALA A 85 4.45 -16.18 1.11
N PRO A 86 4.12 -17.31 0.47
CA PRO A 86 5.12 -18.29 0.07
C PRO A 86 6.05 -17.73 -1.02
N ALA A 87 7.32 -18.17 -1.00
CA ALA A 87 8.31 -17.85 -2.03
C ALA A 87 8.09 -18.57 -3.38
N PHE A 88 6.91 -19.15 -3.58
CA PHE A 88 6.48 -19.81 -4.82
C PHE A 88 4.97 -19.67 -4.97
N GLN A 89 4.47 -19.72 -6.21
CA GLN A 89 3.03 -19.74 -6.49
C GLN A 89 2.50 -21.18 -6.68
N GLY A 90 1.17 -21.33 -6.79
CA GLY A 90 0.48 -22.62 -6.89
C GLY A 90 0.93 -23.52 -8.04
N GLU A 91 1.41 -22.95 -9.15
CA GLU A 91 1.94 -23.66 -10.31
C GLU A 91 3.46 -23.94 -10.21
N GLY A 92 4.08 -23.65 -9.07
CA GLY A 92 5.47 -24.01 -8.77
C GLY A 92 6.53 -23.03 -9.27
N PHE A 93 6.14 -21.85 -9.75
CA PHE A 93 7.11 -20.79 -10.09
C PHE A 93 7.63 -20.14 -8.81
N THR A 94 8.95 -19.99 -8.73
CA THR A 94 9.61 -19.28 -7.64
C THR A 94 9.40 -17.78 -7.76
N ARG A 95 9.34 -17.13 -6.61
CA ARG A 95 9.19 -15.69 -6.46
C ARG A 95 10.49 -15.10 -5.92
N PRO A 96 10.90 -13.90 -6.37
CA PRO A 96 12.04 -13.22 -5.78
C PRO A 96 11.74 -12.84 -4.32
N ALA A 97 12.78 -12.60 -3.54
CA ALA A 97 12.64 -12.15 -2.15
C ALA A 97 11.84 -10.84 -2.03
N ALA A 98 11.96 -9.97 -3.03
CA ALA A 98 11.19 -8.74 -3.12
C ALA A 98 10.99 -8.30 -4.58
N VAL A 99 9.89 -7.61 -4.87
CA VAL A 99 9.68 -6.88 -6.12
C VAL A 99 9.43 -5.40 -5.78
N PRO A 100 10.37 -4.49 -6.07
CA PRO A 100 10.12 -3.06 -5.95
C PRO A 100 8.99 -2.62 -6.90
N LEU A 101 7.99 -1.93 -6.38
CA LEU A 101 6.84 -1.47 -7.16
C LEU A 101 6.86 0.06 -7.31
N VAL A 102 7.07 0.77 -6.20
CA VAL A 102 7.20 2.22 -6.16
C VAL A 102 8.48 2.62 -5.40
N ARG A 103 9.25 3.55 -5.96
CA ARG A 103 10.40 4.21 -5.30
C ARG A 103 10.37 5.70 -5.63
N GLU A 104 10.63 6.54 -4.64
CA GLU A 104 10.65 8.00 -4.79
C GLU A 104 9.37 8.52 -5.49
N GLY A 105 8.22 7.94 -5.13
CA GLY A 105 6.92 8.28 -5.70
C GLY A 105 6.69 7.87 -7.17
N ARG A 106 7.61 7.10 -7.78
CA ARG A 106 7.53 6.62 -9.16
C ARG A 106 7.33 5.10 -9.23
N LEU A 107 6.60 4.63 -10.24
CA LEU A 107 6.54 3.20 -10.55
C LEU A 107 7.90 2.75 -11.09
N VAL A 108 8.47 1.72 -10.47
CA VAL A 108 9.76 1.11 -10.86
C VAL A 108 9.64 -0.36 -11.23
N GLY A 109 8.47 -0.96 -11.01
CA GLY A 109 8.22 -2.35 -11.32
C GLY A 109 6.73 -2.68 -11.27
N SER A 110 6.42 -3.93 -11.62
CA SER A 110 5.07 -4.48 -11.65
C SER A 110 5.10 -5.97 -11.33
N LEU A 111 3.96 -6.53 -10.96
CA LEU A 111 3.77 -7.96 -10.75
C LEU A 111 3.43 -8.61 -12.09
N VAL A 112 4.26 -9.56 -12.52
CA VAL A 112 4.17 -10.17 -13.85
C VAL A 112 4.08 -11.68 -13.73
N SER A 113 2.89 -12.20 -13.96
CA SER A 113 2.63 -13.64 -13.99
C SER A 113 3.33 -14.31 -15.17
N PRO A 114 3.61 -15.63 -15.11
CA PRO A 114 4.19 -16.36 -16.24
C PRO A 114 3.37 -16.28 -17.53
N ARG A 115 2.04 -16.14 -17.42
CA ARG A 115 1.15 -15.94 -18.58
C ARG A 115 1.38 -14.57 -19.21
N THR A 116 1.30 -13.50 -18.42
CA THR A 116 1.50 -12.12 -18.90
C THR A 116 2.90 -11.93 -19.48
N ALA A 117 3.91 -12.53 -18.86
CA ALA A 117 5.27 -12.53 -19.40
C ALA A 117 5.33 -13.05 -20.85
N LYS A 118 4.61 -14.15 -21.15
CA LYS A 118 4.53 -14.68 -22.51
C LYS A 118 3.70 -13.80 -23.45
N GLU A 119 2.57 -13.29 -22.97
CA GLU A 119 1.62 -12.51 -23.78
C GLU A 119 2.18 -11.15 -24.19
N TYR A 120 2.91 -10.48 -23.28
CA TYR A 120 3.42 -9.13 -23.47
C TYR A 120 4.95 -9.05 -23.60
N ALA A 121 5.63 -10.20 -23.77
CA ALA A 121 7.08 -10.30 -23.85
C ALA A 121 7.82 -9.60 -22.69
N LEU A 122 7.32 -9.79 -21.46
CA LEU A 122 7.89 -9.24 -20.23
C LEU A 122 8.67 -10.32 -19.45
N ALA A 123 9.57 -9.88 -18.57
CA ALA A 123 10.17 -10.79 -17.59
C ALA A 123 9.17 -11.12 -16.48
N THR A 124 8.95 -12.41 -16.19
CA THR A 124 8.14 -12.81 -15.04
C THR A 124 8.92 -12.67 -13.74
N ASN A 125 8.23 -12.30 -12.67
CA ASN A 125 8.71 -12.37 -11.30
C ASN A 125 7.93 -13.40 -10.46
N GLY A 126 7.27 -14.35 -11.12
CA GLY A 126 6.51 -15.41 -10.46
C GLY A 126 5.27 -14.92 -9.73
N ALA A 127 4.75 -13.72 -10.06
CA ALA A 127 3.50 -13.23 -9.49
C ALA A 127 2.33 -14.19 -9.78
N ASN A 128 1.37 -14.25 -8.86
CA ASN A 128 0.16 -15.05 -9.01
C ASN A 128 -0.66 -14.65 -10.26
N ALA A 129 -1.60 -15.50 -10.65
CA ALA A 129 -2.41 -15.32 -11.86
C ALA A 129 -3.22 -14.00 -11.90
N ALA A 130 -3.56 -13.44 -10.74
CA ALA A 130 -4.26 -12.17 -10.61
C ALA A 130 -3.30 -10.95 -10.68
N GLU A 131 -1.99 -11.18 -10.56
CA GLU A 131 -0.95 -10.17 -10.44
C GLU A 131 -1.22 -9.18 -9.31
N MET A 132 -1.73 -9.72 -8.20
CA MET A 132 -2.03 -8.98 -6.98
C MET A 132 -0.91 -9.18 -5.96
N PRO A 133 -0.52 -8.13 -5.22
CA PRO A 133 0.36 -8.27 -4.07
C PRO A 133 -0.18 -9.28 -3.04
N GLU A 134 0.68 -10.09 -2.44
CA GLU A 134 0.34 -11.00 -1.34
C GLU A 134 1.05 -10.60 -0.03
N SER A 135 2.07 -9.75 -0.12
CA SER A 135 2.76 -9.15 1.03
C SER A 135 3.23 -7.75 0.66
N LEU A 136 2.26 -6.87 0.39
CA LEU A 136 2.54 -5.47 0.07
C LEU A 136 3.11 -4.76 1.30
N ASP A 137 4.29 -4.20 1.14
CA ASP A 137 5.03 -3.45 2.15
C ASP A 137 5.13 -1.99 1.73
N MET A 138 4.68 -1.09 2.60
CA MET A 138 4.81 0.36 2.42
C MET A 138 5.98 0.85 3.26
N ALA A 139 6.92 1.55 2.62
CA ALA A 139 8.09 2.08 3.30
C ALA A 139 7.69 3.02 4.45
N GLY A 140 8.29 2.83 5.62
CA GLY A 140 8.13 3.73 6.76
C GLY A 140 8.73 5.11 6.48
N GLY A 141 8.09 6.15 7.03
CA GLY A 141 8.63 7.50 7.06
C GLY A 141 9.43 7.78 8.34
N GLU A 142 9.68 9.07 8.61
CA GLU A 142 10.47 9.52 9.76
C GLU A 142 9.61 9.91 10.98
N LEU A 143 8.29 10.01 10.80
CA LEU A 143 7.37 10.43 11.87
C LEU A 143 7.10 9.28 12.86
N SER A 144 7.47 9.48 14.12
CA SER A 144 7.07 8.57 15.20
C SER A 144 5.55 8.65 15.43
N ALA A 145 4.92 7.49 15.69
CA ALA A 145 3.51 7.43 16.04
C ALA A 145 3.17 8.20 17.33
N SER A 146 4.12 8.33 18.27
CA SER A 146 3.95 9.13 19.50
C SER A 146 3.78 10.62 19.21
N ASP A 147 4.35 11.08 18.10
CA ASP A 147 4.41 12.50 17.75
C ASP A 147 3.28 12.87 16.78
N ALA A 148 2.51 11.89 16.30
CA ALA A 148 1.48 12.05 15.29
C ALA A 148 0.46 13.14 15.63
N LEU A 149 -0.07 13.14 16.87
CA LEU A 149 -1.05 14.14 17.31
C LEU A 149 -0.43 15.54 17.43
N ALA A 150 0.78 15.63 17.95
CA ALA A 150 1.49 16.91 18.09
C ALA A 150 1.82 17.50 16.71
N VAL A 151 2.29 16.67 15.78
CA VAL A 151 2.59 17.07 14.41
C VAL A 151 1.32 17.41 13.64
N LEU A 152 0.22 16.67 13.85
CA LEU A 152 -1.08 16.95 13.23
C LEU A 152 -1.62 18.33 13.64
N ASP A 153 -1.37 18.73 14.88
CA ASP A 153 -1.90 19.95 15.51
C ASP A 153 -3.43 19.98 15.44
N SER A 154 -4.02 20.67 14.46
CA SER A 154 -5.44 20.65 14.17
C SER A 154 -5.72 19.85 12.89
N GLY A 155 -6.53 18.79 13.03
CA GLY A 155 -6.87 17.92 11.91
C GLY A 155 -7.66 16.68 12.31
N LEU A 156 -7.69 15.70 11.41
CA LEU A 156 -8.39 14.43 11.59
C LEU A 156 -7.39 13.32 11.88
N TYR A 157 -7.56 12.64 13.00
CA TYR A 157 -6.88 11.37 13.27
C TYR A 157 -7.81 10.23 12.86
N ILE A 158 -7.40 9.42 11.88
CA ILE A 158 -8.24 8.39 11.26
C ILE A 158 -7.58 7.02 11.46
N GLY A 159 -8.26 6.10 12.14
CA GLY A 159 -7.76 4.76 12.44
C GLY A 159 -8.67 3.89 13.25
#